data_AF-A0A701RYJ0-F1
#
_entry.id   AF-A0A701RYJ0-F1
#
_cell.length_a   1.000
_cell.length_b   1.000
_cell.length_c   1.000
_cell.angle_alpha   90.00
_cell.angle_beta   90.00
_cell.angle_gamma   90.00
#
_symmetry.space_group_name_H-M   'P 1'
#
loop_
_entity.id
_entity.type
_entity.pdbx_description
1 polymer ?
#
loop_
_entity_poly.entity_id
_entity_poly.type
_entity_poly.pdbx_seq_one_letter_code
_entity_poly.pdbx_strand_id
1 'polypeptide(L)'
;RKDGKPIFMAAIGSTPFERGDEAEGFLIVTSAADKGLVDIHDRRPLALTPETARVWMRQFLEPHSKSITYRVIPALTRPMMRKDTNPCQ
;
A
#
# COMPACT_ATOMS: atom_id res chain seq x y z
N ARG A 1 -5.75 0.41 9.65
CA ARG A 1 -5.20 0.80 10.97
C ARG A 1 -6.36 0.82 11.97
N LYS A 2 -6.13 0.57 13.27
CA LYS A 2 -7.23 0.58 14.25
C LYS A 2 -7.85 1.96 14.46
N ASP A 3 -7.15 3.03 14.07
CA ASP A 3 -7.57 4.42 14.20
C ASP A 3 -8.48 4.92 13.06
N GLY A 4 -8.88 4.05 12.13
CA GLY A 4 -9.76 4.41 11.00
C GLY A 4 -9.14 5.36 9.97
N LYS A 5 -7.88 5.77 10.16
CA LYS A 5 -7.18 6.65 9.21
C LYS A 5 -6.80 5.87 7.95
N PRO A 6 -6.69 6.55 6.79
CA PRO A 6 -6.24 5.92 5.57
C PRO A 6 -4.89 5.21 5.72
N ILE A 7 -4.69 4.17 4.93
CA ILE A 7 -3.39 3.51 4.80
C ILE A 7 -2.71 4.02 3.54
N PHE A 8 -1.42 4.31 3.64
CA PHE A 8 -0.55 4.64 2.53
C PHE A 8 0.25 3.40 2.13
N MET A 9 -0.10 2.76 1.02
CA MET A 9 0.65 1.59 0.52
C MET A 9 1.75 2.04 -0.44
N ALA A 10 2.96 1.54 -0.23
CA ALA A 10 4.08 1.76 -1.14
C ALA A 10 3.85 1.05 -2.47
N ALA A 11 4.06 1.75 -3.57
CA ALA A 11 3.98 1.22 -4.91
C ALA A 11 5.15 1.71 -5.78
N ILE A 12 5.49 0.91 -6.78
CA ILE A 12 6.49 1.22 -7.81
C ILE A 12 5.86 1.02 -9.19
N GLY A 13 6.28 1.79 -10.19
CA GLY A 13 5.81 1.57 -11.56
C GLY A 13 6.56 2.41 -12.58
N SER A 14 6.19 2.20 -13.84
CA SER A 14 6.78 2.85 -15.01
C SER A 14 6.12 4.22 -15.25
N THR A 15 6.92 5.28 -15.34
CA THR A 15 6.44 6.64 -15.66
C THR A 15 6.51 6.97 -17.14
N PRO A 16 5.66 7.89 -17.65
CA PRO A 16 4.66 8.69 -16.93
C PRO A 16 3.36 7.91 -16.67
N PHE A 17 2.78 8.05 -15.48
CA PHE A 17 1.62 7.23 -15.07
C PHE A 17 0.31 7.63 -15.75
N GLU A 18 0.27 8.84 -16.30
CA GLU A 18 -0.88 9.45 -16.95
C GLU A 18 -1.08 8.91 -18.37
N ARG A 19 -0.12 8.12 -18.89
CA ARG A 19 -0.20 7.55 -20.24
C ARG A 19 -1.33 6.52 -20.41
N GLY A 20 -1.88 5.99 -19.32
CA GLY A 20 -2.97 5.01 -19.36
C GLY A 20 -2.59 3.68 -20.03
N ASP A 21 -1.34 3.25 -19.86
CA ASP A 21 -0.83 2.01 -20.46
C ASP A 21 -1.45 0.79 -19.77
N GLU A 22 -2.20 0.01 -20.54
CA GLU A 22 -2.88 -1.20 -20.05
C GLU A 22 -1.90 -2.35 -19.75
N ALA A 23 -0.73 -2.36 -20.39
CA ALA A 23 0.31 -3.36 -20.16
C ALA A 23 1.23 -2.99 -18.99
N GLU A 24 1.38 -1.69 -18.71
CA GLU A 24 2.31 -1.19 -17.70
C GLU A 24 1.64 -0.27 -16.66
N GLY A 25 1.14 -0.89 -15.58
CA GLY A 25 0.59 -0.20 -14.41
C GLY A 25 1.62 0.03 -13.29
N PHE A 26 1.21 -0.32 -12.07
CA PHE A 26 2.06 -0.25 -10.87
C PHE A 26 2.00 -1.56 -10.10
N LEU A 27 3.02 -1.82 -9.30
CA LEU A 27 3.10 -2.93 -8.37
C LEU A 27 3.00 -2.41 -6.93
N ILE A 28 2.28 -3.16 -6.08
CA ILE A 28 2.24 -2.90 -4.64
C ILE A 28 3.42 -3.62 -3.98
N VAL A 29 4.23 -2.87 -3.23
CA VAL A 29 5.34 -3.44 -2.46
C VAL A 29 4.77 -4.21 -1.28
N THR A 30 5.26 -5.43 -1.04
CA THR A 30 4.84 -6.27 0.09
C THR A 30 5.96 -6.49 1.09
N SER A 31 5.59 -6.67 2.36
CA SER A 31 6.46 -7.15 3.44
C SER A 31 5.98 -8.51 3.94
N ALA A 32 6.80 -9.19 4.76
CA ALA A 32 6.32 -10.34 5.52
C ALA A 32 5.17 -9.90 6.44
N ALA A 33 4.22 -10.81 6.67
CA ALA A 33 3.17 -10.62 7.65
C ALA A 33 3.75 -10.74 9.08
N ASP A 34 3.30 -9.87 9.97
CA ASP A 34 3.66 -9.92 11.39
C ASP A 34 2.61 -10.74 12.17
N LYS A 35 2.85 -10.91 13.48
CA LYS A 35 1.95 -11.63 14.40
C LYS A 35 0.49 -11.16 14.25
N GLY A 36 -0.42 -12.13 14.16
CA GLY A 36 -1.86 -11.91 13.99
C GLY A 36 -2.33 -11.71 12.54
N LEU A 37 -1.41 -11.53 11.58
CA LEU A 37 -1.73 -11.56 10.14
C LEU A 37 -1.19 -12.82 9.47
N VAL A 38 -0.11 -13.40 10.01
CA VAL A 38 0.49 -14.66 9.51
C VAL A 38 -0.50 -15.83 9.50
N ASP A 39 -1.47 -15.84 10.43
CA ASP A 39 -2.52 -16.85 10.49
C ASP A 39 -3.52 -16.76 9.31
N ILE A 40 -3.52 -15.61 8.61
CA ILE A 40 -4.37 -15.36 7.43
C ILE A 40 -3.54 -15.49 6.15
N HIS A 41 -2.35 -14.88 6.10
CA HIS A 41 -1.44 -14.93 4.96
C HIS A 41 -0.01 -14.54 5.37
N ASP A 42 1.00 -15.09 4.70
CA ASP A 42 2.42 -14.82 4.94
C ASP A 42 2.91 -13.42 4.47
N ARG A 43 2.12 -12.70 3.66
CA ARG A 43 2.50 -11.40 3.07
C ARG A 43 1.47 -10.33 3.38
N ARG A 44 1.93 -9.08 3.42
CA ARG A 44 1.06 -7.90 3.53
C ARG A 44 1.57 -6.74 2.67
N PRO A 45 0.70 -5.78 2.28
CA PRO A 45 1.16 -4.54 1.69
C PRO A 45 2.09 -3.77 2.65
N LEU A 46 3.16 -3.19 2.11
CA LEU A 46 4.03 -2.29 2.86
C LEU A 46 3.29 -0.98 3.13
N ALA A 47 2.73 -0.88 4.34
CA ALA A 47 2.03 0.31 4.82
C ALA A 47 3.02 1.33 5.41
N LEU A 48 3.03 2.54 4.87
CA LEU A 48 3.89 3.65 5.30
C LEU A 48 3.16 4.58 6.28
N THR A 49 3.93 5.24 7.15
CA THR A 49 3.43 6.42 7.87
C THR A 49 3.26 7.59 6.91
N PRO A 50 2.43 8.60 7.23
CA PRO A 50 2.30 9.80 6.39
C PRO A 50 3.64 10.49 6.12
N GLU A 51 4.53 10.53 7.11
CA GLU A 51 5.86 11.14 7.02
C GLU A 51 6.74 10.36 6.04
N THR A 52 6.77 9.03 6.18
CA THR A 52 7.55 8.14 5.31
C THR A 52 7.01 8.15 3.88
N ALA A 53 5.69 8.20 3.71
CA ALA A 53 5.05 8.30 2.40
C ALA A 53 5.49 9.55 1.62
N ARG A 54 5.68 10.70 2.31
CA ARG A 54 6.21 11.92 1.68
C ARG A 54 7.66 11.73 1.23
N VAL A 55 8.49 11.09 2.06
CA VAL A 55 9.87 10.78 1.70
C VAL A 55 9.94 9.84 0.50
N TRP A 56 9.10 8.81 0.50
CA TRP A 56 8.99 7.82 -0.57
C TRP A 56 8.71 8.46 -1.93
N MET A 57 7.79 9.44 -1.98
CA MET A 57 7.44 10.13 -3.23
C MET A 57 8.51 11.09 -3.76
N ARG A 58 9.55 11.41 -2.98
CA ARG A 58 10.61 12.31 -3.47
C ARG A 58 11.44 11.60 -4.52
N GLN A 59 11.37 12.09 -5.75
CA GLN A 59 12.24 11.64 -6.83
C GLN A 59 13.67 12.13 -6.57
N PHE A 60 14.61 11.21 -6.46
CA PHE A 60 16.03 11.51 -6.68
C PHE A 60 16.30 11.29 -8.16
N LEU A 61 16.62 12.38 -8.86
CA LEU A 61 16.93 12.33 -10.29
C LEU A 61 18.34 11.74 -10.47
N GLU A 62 18.44 10.42 -10.64
CA GLU A 62 19.66 9.81 -11.15
C GLU A 62 19.57 9.65 -12.68
N PRO A 63 20.49 10.25 -13.46
CA PRO A 63 20.33 10.42 -14.91
C PRO A 63 20.29 9.14 -15.76
N HIS A 64 20.50 7.95 -15.18
CA HIS A 64 20.63 6.69 -15.93
C HIS A 64 19.67 5.57 -15.48
N SER A 65 18.76 5.85 -14.55
CA SER A 65 17.80 4.85 -14.09
C SER A 65 16.57 4.85 -15.01
N LYS A 66 16.24 3.71 -15.62
CA LYS A 66 14.92 3.47 -16.23
C LYS A 66 13.91 3.74 -15.12
N SER A 67 13.19 4.87 -15.21
CA SER A 67 12.52 5.54 -14.09
C SER A 67 11.42 4.67 -13.47
N ILE A 68 11.82 3.82 -12.52
CA ILE A 68 10.90 3.26 -11.53
C ILE A 68 10.57 4.42 -10.58
N THR A 69 9.35 4.94 -10.68
CA THR A 69 8.90 6.00 -9.77
C THR A 69 8.06 5.44 -8.64
N TYR A 70 8.28 6.01 -7.47
CA TYR A 70 7.60 5.73 -6.22
C TYR A 70 6.19 6.34 -6.20
N ARG A 71 5.16 5.54 -5.93
CA ARG A 71 3.77 5.98 -5.74
C ARG A 71 3.25 5.56 -4.37
N VAL A 72 2.27 6.29 -3.86
CA VAL A 72 1.52 5.94 -2.66
C VAL A 72 0.04 5.80 -3.02
N ILE A 73 -0.59 4.70 -2.59
CA ILE A 73 -2.02 4.46 -2.80
C ILE A 73 -2.75 4.67 -1.47
N PRO A 74 -3.58 5.74 -1.34
CA PRO A 74 -4.42 5.92 -0.17
C PRO A 74 -5.62 4.97 -0.24
N ALA A 75 -5.76 4.11 0.77
CA ALA A 75 -6.95 3.27 0.94
C ALA A 75 -7.73 3.72 2.19
N LEU A 76 -9.02 4.01 2.04
CA LEU A 76 -9.92 4.21 3.17
C LEU A 76 -10.14 2.86 3.85
N THR A 77 -9.71 2.72 5.10
CA THR A 77 -10.14 1.57 5.90
C THR A 77 -11.55 1.83 6.39
N ARG A 78 -12.54 1.18 5.79
CA ARG A 78 -13.85 1.08 6.45
C ARG A 78 -13.66 0.34 7.77
N PRO A 79 -14.22 0.83 8.89
CA PRO A 79 -14.26 0.03 10.09
C PRO A 79 -14.99 -1.27 9.74
N MET A 80 -14.31 -2.40 9.96
CA MET A 80 -14.93 -3.71 9.81
C MET A 80 -16.02 -3.77 10.89
N MET A 81 -17.28 -3.56 10.49
CA MET A 81 -18.43 -3.82 11.36
C MET A 81 -18.26 -5.25 11.85
N ARG A 82 -18.03 -5.42 13.16
CA ARG A 82 -18.16 -6.75 13.77
C ARG A 82 -19.61 -7.11 13.52
N LYS A 83 -19.87 -8.13 12.69
CA LYS A 83 -21.15 -8.83 12.79
C LYS A 83 -21.12 -9.37 14.21
N ASP A 84 -21.95 -8.81 15.07
CA ASP A 84 -22.18 -9.37 16.40
C ASP A 84 -22.55 -10.83 16.16
N THR A 85 -21.60 -11.72 16.46
CA THR A 85 -21.89 -13.13 16.61
C THR A 85 -22.83 -13.19 17.80
N ASN A 86 -24.13 -13.22 17.54
CA ASN A 86 -25.08 -13.55 18.57
C ASN A 86 -24.87 -15.03 18.92
N PRO A 87 -24.58 -15.35 20.19
CA PRO A 87 -24.39 -16.72 20.63
C PRO A 87 -25.74 -17.44 20.60
N CYS A 88 -25.67 -18.76 20.48
CA CYS A 88 -26.76 -19.69 20.76
C CYS A 88 -27.72 -19.15 21.85
N GLN A 89 -28.94 -18.82 21.44
CA GLN A 89 -30.16 -18.97 22.22
C GLN A 89 -31.16 -19.70 21.33
#